data_AF-A0A530GM32-F1
#
_entry.id   AF-A0A530GM32-F1
#
_cell.length_a   1.000
_cell.length_b   1.000
_cell.length_c   1.000
_cell.angle_alpha   90.00
_cell.angle_beta   90.00
_cell.angle_gamma   90.00
#
_symmetry.space_group_name_H-M   'P 1'
#
loop_
_entity.id
_entity.type
_entity.pdbx_description
1 polymer ?
#
loop_
_entity_poly.entity_id
_entity_poly.type
_entity_poly.pdbx_seq_one_letter_code
_entity_poly.pdbx_strand_id
1 'polypeptide(L)' 'MIEYGHFIGGKRVAGTSGRKQDVMQPMDGSVRGTVALASQAELRAAVENAKAAQPKWAATNPQRRVRV' A
#
# COMPACT_ATOMS: atom_id res chain seq x y z
N MET A 1 4.41 -11.54 15.44
CA MET A 1 5.06 -11.46 14.12
C MET A 1 4.38 -10.34 13.35
N ILE A 2 5.12 -9.42 12.72
CA ILE A 2 4.53 -8.26 12.04
C ILE A 2 3.89 -8.70 10.72
N GLU A 3 2.68 -8.23 10.42
CA GLU A 3 2.05 -8.44 9.12
C GLU A 3 1.96 -7.12 8.35
N TYR A 4 2.53 -7.11 7.14
CA TYR A 4 2.47 -5.99 6.20
C TYR A 4 1.45 -6.33 5.11
N GLY A 5 0.33 -5.60 5.12
CA GLY A 5 -0.64 -5.60 4.01
C GLY A 5 -0.33 -4.49 2.99
N HIS A 6 -1.36 -4.02 2.30
CA HIS A 6 -1.25 -2.86 1.40
C HIS A 6 -1.80 -1.60 2.06
N PHE A 7 -1.52 -0.44 1.47
CA PHE A 7 -2.14 0.83 1.86
C PHE A 7 -2.84 1.44 0.65
N ILE A 8 -4.17 1.34 0.62
CA ILE A 8 -5.00 1.75 -0.53
C ILE A 8 -6.13 2.65 -0.02
N GLY A 9 -6.34 3.79 -0.67
CA GLY A 9 -7.40 4.73 -0.30
C GLY A 9 -7.26 5.32 1.10
N GLY A 10 -6.03 5.51 1.58
CA GLY A 10 -5.77 6.07 2.91
C GLY A 10 -5.95 5.08 4.06
N LYS A 11 -6.07 3.78 3.79
CA LYS A 11 -6.29 2.73 4.80
C LYS A 11 -5.35 1.56 4.60
N ARG A 12 -4.96 0.90 5.70
CA ARG A 12 -4.31 -0.41 5.67
C ARG A 12 -5.35 -1.45 5.23
N VAL A 13 -5.02 -2.26 4.23
CA VAL A 13 -5.87 -3.33 3.71
C VAL A 13 -5.09 -4.64 3.69
N ALA A 14 -5.74 -5.73 4.06
CA ALA A 14 -5.13 -7.06 4.01
C ALA A 14 -4.93 -7.50 2.56
N GLY A 15 -3.89 -8.30 2.32
CA GLY A 15 -3.68 -8.89 1.01
C GLY A 15 -4.69 -10.02 0.74
N THR A 16 -5.29 -10.05 -0.44
CA THR A 16 -6.30 -11.05 -0.84
C THR A 16 -5.73 -12.14 -1.74
N SER A 17 -4.47 -12.03 -2.17
CA SER A 17 -3.82 -13.03 -3.03
C SER A 17 -3.49 -14.35 -2.33
N GLY A 18 -3.49 -14.37 -0.99
CA GLY A 18 -3.00 -15.49 -0.17
C GLY A 18 -1.47 -15.67 -0.19
N ARG A 19 -0.74 -14.95 -1.05
CA ARG A 19 0.72 -15.03 -1.15
C ARG A 19 1.36 -14.05 -0.16
N LYS A 20 2.36 -14.55 0.58
CA LYS A 20 3.16 -13.75 1.50
C LYS A 20 4.65 -14.07 1.30
N GLN A 21 5.51 -13.15 1.73
CA GLN A 21 6.96 -13.34 1.78
C GLN A 21 7.50 -12.91 3.14
N ASP A 22 8.52 -13.61 3.62
CA ASP A 22 9.16 -13.30 4.89
C ASP A 22 9.99 -12.02 4.82
N VAL A 23 9.87 -11.20 5.87
CA VAL A 23 10.69 -10.02 6.11
C VAL A 23 11.76 -10.40 7.12
N MET A 24 13.00 -10.46 6.65
CA MET A 24 14.14 -10.92 7.44
C MET A 24 14.69 -9.82 8.35
N GLN A 25 15.12 -10.19 9.55
CA GLN A 25 15.87 -9.35 10.47
C GLN A 25 17.35 -9.36 10.07
N PRO A 26 17.97 -8.22 9.68
CA PRO A 26 19.33 -8.20 9.15
C PRO A 26 20.42 -8.50 10.19
N MET A 27 20.09 -8.47 11.48
CA MET A 27 21.05 -8.65 12.58
C MET A 27 21.35 -10.13 12.86
N ASP A 28 20.36 -11.01 12.70
CA ASP A 28 20.43 -12.42 13.09
C ASP A 28 19.83 -13.39 12.05
N GLY A 29 19.24 -12.87 10.97
CA GLY A 29 18.61 -13.68 9.93
C GLY A 29 17.27 -14.31 10.34
N SER A 30 16.69 -13.91 11.48
CA SER A 30 15.37 -14.39 11.90
C SER A 30 14.24 -13.75 11.09
N VAL A 31 13.06 -14.37 11.07
CA VAL A 31 11.87 -13.77 10.43
C VAL A 31 11.23 -12.75 11.38
N ARG A 32 11.23 -11.48 10.99
CA ARG A 32 10.61 -10.38 11.73
C ARG A 32 9.11 -10.26 11.46
N GLY A 33 8.69 -10.59 10.24
CA GLY A 33 7.32 -10.43 9.78
C GLY A 33 7.06 -11.06 8.42
N THR A 34 5.85 -10.86 7.90
CA THR A 34 5.46 -11.28 6.55
C THR A 34 4.84 -10.11 5.80
N VAL A 35 5.08 -10.02 4.49
CA VAL A 35 4.49 -9.03 3.60
C VAL A 35 3.60 -9.70 2.56
N ALA A 36 2.41 -9.14 2.33
CA ALA A 36 1.49 -9.62 1.32
C ALA A 36 2.00 -9.29 -0.09
N LEU A 37 2.00 -10.29 -0.98
CA LEU A 37 2.38 -10.11 -2.38
C LEU A 37 1.12 -9.86 -3.22
N ALA A 38 0.94 -8.63 -3.70
CA ALA A 38 -0.27 -8.22 -4.40
C ALA A 38 -0.59 -9.10 -5.63
N SER A 39 -1.87 -9.36 -5.83
CA SER A 39 -2.46 -9.87 -7.08
C SER A 39 -2.72 -8.72 -8.06
N GLN A 40 -3.00 -9.07 -9.32
CA GLN A 40 -3.41 -8.08 -10.31
C GLN A 40 -4.71 -7.35 -9.92
N ALA A 41 -5.64 -8.03 -9.23
CA ALA A 41 -6.90 -7.43 -8.79
C ALA A 41 -6.67 -6.35 -7.73
N GLU A 42 -5.78 -6.60 -6.76
CA GLU A 42 -5.41 -5.62 -5.73
C GLU A 42 -4.69 -4.41 -6.34
N LEU A 43 -3.80 -4.64 -7.30
CA LEU A 43 -3.16 -3.55 -8.05
C LEU A 43 -4.21 -2.71 -8.79
N ARG A 44 -5.16 -3.35 -9.46
CA ARG A 44 -6.24 -2.66 -10.16
C ARG A 44 -7.08 -1.82 -9.21
N ALA A 45 -7.42 -2.34 -8.03
CA ALA A 45 -8.16 -1.60 -7.01
C ALA A 45 -7.40 -0.35 -6.53
N ALA A 46 -6.07 -0.44 -6.38
CA ALA A 46 -5.22 0.71 -6.06
C ALA A 46 -5.25 1.76 -7.17
N VAL A 47 -5.15 1.33 -8.44
CA VAL A 47 -5.19 2.22 -9.60
C VAL A 47 -6.54 2.91 -9.74
N GLU A 48 -7.66 2.20 -9.62
CA GLU A 48 -8.99 2.80 -9.70
C GLU A 48 -9.24 3.80 -8.58
N ASN A 49 -8.76 3.50 -7.36
CA ASN A 49 -8.82 4.45 -6.25
C ASN A 49 -8.01 5.73 -6.54
N ALA A 50 -6.78 5.59 -7.04
CA ALA A 50 -5.93 6.72 -7.40
C ALA A 50 -6.55 7.54 -8.54
N LYS A 51 -7.08 6.89 -9.57
CA LYS A 51 -7.75 7.51 -10.72
C LYS A 51 -8.98 8.32 -10.29
N ALA A 52 -9.75 7.83 -9.32
CA ALA A 52 -10.89 8.57 -8.78
C ALA A 52 -10.46 9.78 -7.92
N ALA A 53 -9.35 9.67 -7.17
CA ALA A 53 -8.87 10.74 -6.31
C ALA A 53 -8.10 11.85 -7.05
N GLN A 54 -7.37 11.49 -8.11
CA GLN A 54 -6.44 12.37 -8.82
C GLN A 54 -7.09 13.65 -9.36
N PRO A 55 -8.29 13.65 -9.97
CA PRO A 55 -8.87 14.88 -10.53
C PRO A 55 -9.10 15.96 -9.47
N LYS A 56 -9.62 15.58 -8.30
CA LYS A 56 -9.85 16.51 -7.19
C LYS A 56 -8.54 17.04 -6.61
N TRP A 57 -7.52 16.19 -6.55
CA TRP A 57 -6.18 16.60 -6.12
C TRP A 57 -5.52 17.56 -7.11
N ALA A 58 -5.61 17.27 -8.41
CA ALA A 58 -5.08 18.13 -9.47
C ALA A 58 -5.73 19.53 -9.48
N ALA A 59 -7.04 19.59 -9.23
CA ALA A 59 -7.79 20.84 -9.08
C ALA A 59 -7.44 21.63 -7.81
N THR A 60 -6.75 21.03 -6.84
CA THR A 60 -6.32 21.73 -5.62
C THR A 60 -5.20 22.70 -5.96
N ASN A 61 -5.32 23.98 -5.55
CA ASN A 61 -4.33 25.00 -5.91
C ASN A 61 -2.91 24.65 -5.38
N PRO A 62 -1.83 25.12 -6.04
CA PRO A 62 -0.46 24.76 -5.67
C PRO A 62 -0.10 25.10 -4.22
N GLN A 63 -0.54 26.25 -3.70
CA GLN A 63 -0.24 26.68 -2.34
C GLN A 63 -0.84 25.75 -1.26
N ARG A 64 -2.01 25.15 -1.52
CA ARG A 64 -2.59 24.14 -0.61
C ARG A 64 -1.85 22.82 -0.73
N ARG A 65 -1.41 22.42 -1.93
CA ARG A 65 -0.64 21.19 -2.13
C ARG A 65 0.71 21.22 -1.42
N VAL A 66 1.37 22.39 -1.34
CA VAL A 66 2.64 22.58 -0.60
C VAL A 66 2.49 22.47 0.92
N ARG A 67 1.27 22.63 1.46
CA ARG A 67 1.00 22.56 2.90
C ARG A 67 0.59 21.17 3.40
N VAL A 68 0.48 20.20 2.51
CA VAL A 68 0.21 18.78 2.81
C VAL A 68 1.54 18.05 2.93
#